data_AF-A0A2M7MJM0-F1
#
_entry.id   AF-A0A2M7MJM0-F1
#
_cell.length_a   1.000
_cell.length_b   1.000
_cell.length_c   1.000
_cell.angle_alpha   90.00
_cell.angle_beta   90.00
_cell.angle_gamma   90.00
#
_symmetry.space_group_name_H-M   'P 1'
#
loop_
_entity.id
_entity.type
_entity.pdbx_description
1 polymer ?
#
loop_
_entity_poly.entity_id
_entity_poly.type
_entity_poly.pdbx_seq_one_letter_code
_entity_poly.pdbx_strand_id
1 'polypeptide(L)' 'MNNENKYQAGVCNIGIQEKRKRMNAGYTGSIITILLWIFFIVSGVPRGYRLLTAIPAMIAAAGFIQAAMNFCAYFG' A
#
# COMPACT_ATOMS: atom_id res chain seq x y z
N MET A 1 13.11 3.83 28.81
CA MET A 1 12.91 2.67 27.90
C MET A 1 11.60 2.02 28.28
N ASN A 2 10.50 2.30 27.59
CA ASN A 2 9.22 1.63 27.84
C ASN A 2 9.05 0.48 26.84
N ASN A 3 9.21 -0.74 27.38
CA ASN A 3 8.58 -1.95 26.86
C ASN A 3 7.07 -1.73 26.75
N GLU A 4 6.42 -2.40 25.79
CA GLU A 4 4.96 -2.75 25.69
C GLU A 4 4.43 -2.67 24.23
N ASN A 5 5.24 -3.06 23.24
CA ASN A 5 4.73 -3.50 21.93
C ASN A 5 5.59 -4.66 21.44
N LYS A 6 5.62 -5.73 22.25
CA LYS A 6 6.33 -6.95 21.89
C LYS A 6 5.55 -7.58 20.73
N TYR A 7 6.09 -7.43 19.53
CA TYR A 7 5.59 -8.09 18.33
C TYR A 7 5.39 -9.57 18.63
N GLN A 8 4.15 -10.06 18.50
CA GLN A 8 3.80 -11.45 18.73
C GLN A 8 3.59 -12.10 17.36
N ALA A 9 4.50 -12.99 16.98
CA ALA A 9 4.40 -13.73 15.73
C ALA A 9 3.12 -14.58 15.73
N GLY A 10 2.40 -14.58 14.60
CA GLY A 10 1.18 -15.39 14.41
C GLY A 10 -0.12 -14.78 14.94
N VAL A 11 -0.09 -13.59 15.56
CA VAL A 11 -1.28 -12.78 15.83
C VAL A 11 -1.11 -11.40 15.20
N CYS A 12 -2.18 -10.85 14.62
CA CYS A 12 -2.09 -9.56 13.97
C CYS A 12 -2.08 -8.41 14.99
N ASN A 13 -0.93 -8.20 15.63
CA ASN A 13 -0.69 -7.12 16.58
C ASN A 13 0.11 -6.00 15.90
N ILE A 14 -0.51 -5.29 14.95
CA ILE A 14 0.12 -4.16 14.25
C ILE A 14 0.17 -2.96 15.20
N GLY A 15 1.36 -2.65 15.71
CA GLY A 15 1.60 -1.41 16.45
C GLY A 15 1.34 -0.17 15.58
N ILE A 16 1.08 0.98 16.21
CA ILE A 16 0.79 2.27 15.53
C ILE A 16 1.83 2.61 14.44
N GLN A 17 3.10 2.27 14.67
CA GLN A 17 4.19 2.52 13.72
C GLN A 17 4.06 1.67 12.44
N GLU A 18 3.68 0.40 12.57
CA GLU A 18 3.54 -0.48 11.42
C GLU A 18 2.27 -0.17 10.63
N LYS A 19 1.18 0.21 11.30
CA LYS A 19 -0.02 0.73 10.63
C LYS A 19 0.30 1.99 9.81
N ARG A 20 1.09 2.92 10.36
CA ARG A 20 1.58 4.10 9.63
C ARG A 20 2.43 3.70 8.41
N LYS A 21 3.27 2.67 8.53
CA LYS A 21 4.06 2.17 7.39
C LYS A 21 3.17 1.61 6.27
N ARG A 22 2.08 0.89 6.59
CA ARG A 22 1.11 0.40 5.60
C ARG A 22 0.29 1.52 4.97
N MET A 23 -0.12 2.52 5.76
CA MET A 23 -0.75 3.74 5.24
C MET A 23 0.19 4.51 4.30
N ASN A 24 1.47 4.63 4.64
CA ASN A 24 2.46 5.27 3.76
C ASN A 24 2.60 4.51 2.44
N ALA A 25 2.63 3.18 2.46
CA ALA A 25 2.61 2.40 1.22
C ALA A 25 1.33 2.66 0.40
N GLY A 26 0.17 2.80 1.06
CA GLY A 26 -1.09 3.24 0.46
C GLY A 26 -0.97 4.57 -0.28
N TYR A 27 -0.47 5.59 0.41
CA TYR A 27 -0.28 6.93 -0.16
C TYR A 27 0.77 6.94 -1.29
N THR A 28 1.92 6.32 -1.09
CA THR A 28 2.99 6.26 -2.11
C THR A 28 2.49 5.56 -3.37
N GLY A 29 1.81 4.41 -3.23
CA GLY A 29 1.21 3.71 -4.37
C GLY A 29 0.17 4.56 -5.11
N SER A 30 -0.64 5.33 -4.37
CA SER A 30 -1.66 6.23 -4.96
C SER A 30 -1.02 7.36 -5.76
N ILE A 31 0.01 8.01 -5.20
CA ILE A 31 0.75 9.08 -5.88
C ILE A 31 1.40 8.55 -7.16
N ILE A 32 2.08 7.40 -7.08
CA ILE A 32 2.69 6.77 -8.26
C ILE A 32 1.64 6.45 -9.32
N THR A 33 0.48 5.91 -8.91
CA THR A 33 -0.63 5.59 -9.82
C THR A 33 -1.11 6.83 -10.57
N ILE A 34 -1.33 7.94 -9.85
CA ILE A 34 -1.78 9.20 -10.44
C ILE A 34 -0.75 9.74 -11.42
N LEU A 35 0.53 9.79 -11.03
CA LEU A 35 1.60 10.28 -11.90
C LEU A 35 1.75 9.43 -13.17
N LEU A 36 1.72 8.11 -13.03
CA LEU A 36 1.83 7.18 -14.16
C LEU A 36 0.62 7.28 -15.10
N TRP A 37 -0.57 7.45 -14.54
CA TRP A 37 -1.80 7.64 -15.32
C TRP A 37 -1.77 8.96 -16.11
N ILE A 38 -1.38 10.07 -15.48
CA ILE A 38 -1.21 11.37 -16.16
C ILE A 38 -0.18 11.23 -17.28
N PHE A 39 0.98 10.62 -17.00
CA PHE A 39 2.03 10.39 -17.98
C PHE A 39 1.51 9.60 -19.19
N PHE A 40 0.78 8.51 -18.98
CA PHE A 40 0.21 7.70 -20.08
C PHE A 40 -0.83 8.45 -20.91
N ILE A 41 -1.60 9.35 -20.31
CA ILE A 41 -2.55 10.20 -21.05
C ILE A 41 -1.80 11.21 -21.90
N VAL A 42 -0.85 11.94 -21.30
CA VAL A 42 -0.10 13.01 -21.98
C VAL A 42 0.78 12.46 -23.11
N SER A 43 1.43 11.31 -22.90
CA SER A 43 2.28 10.67 -23.90
C SER A 43 1.51 9.88 -24.97
N GLY A 44 0.17 9.89 -24.94
CA GLY A 44 -0.64 9.19 -25.94
C GLY A 44 -0.48 7.66 -25.93
N VAL A 45 -0.07 7.09 -24.78
CA VAL A 45 0.21 5.66 -24.66
C VAL A 45 -1.05 4.84 -25.00
N PRO A 46 -0.93 3.76 -25.81
CA PRO A 46 -2.06 2.93 -26.20
C PRO A 46 -2.81 2.40 -24.98
N ARG A 47 -4.15 2.32 -25.09
CA ARG A 47 -5.04 2.01 -23.96
C ARG A 47 -4.68 0.72 -23.23
N GLY A 48 -4.16 -0.28 -23.94
CA GLY A 48 -3.74 -1.57 -23.33
C GLY A 48 -2.62 -1.41 -22.30
N TYR A 49 -1.62 -0.57 -22.55
CA TYR A 49 -0.52 -0.35 -21.60
C TYR A 49 -0.97 0.42 -20.36
N ARG A 50 -2.12 1.11 -20.40
CA ARG A 50 -2.69 1.77 -19.23
C ARG A 50 -3.08 0.78 -18.13
N LEU A 51 -3.30 -0.50 -18.46
CA LEU A 51 -3.52 -1.54 -17.45
C LEU A 51 -2.34 -1.69 -16.49
N LEU A 52 -1.13 -1.25 -16.86
CA LEU A 52 0.03 -1.25 -15.96
C LEU A 52 -0.15 -0.31 -14.76
N THR A 53 -1.03 0.70 -14.83
CA THR A 53 -1.39 1.51 -13.65
C THR A 53 -2.11 0.70 -12.57
N ALA A 54 -2.66 -0.47 -12.91
CA ALA A 54 -3.32 -1.33 -11.94
C ALA A 54 -2.34 -1.87 -10.89
N ILE A 55 -1.06 -2.06 -11.23
CA ILE A 55 -0.05 -2.57 -10.30
C ILE A 55 0.16 -1.61 -9.11
N PRO A 56 0.56 -0.34 -9.31
CA PRO A 56 0.70 0.59 -8.20
C PRO A 56 -0.64 0.87 -7.50
N ALA A 57 -1.77 0.79 -8.21
CA ALA A 57 -3.09 0.93 -7.61
C ALA A 57 -3.43 -0.24 -6.65
N MET A 58 -3.08 -1.48 -7.02
CA MET A 58 -3.24 -2.65 -6.15
C MET A 58 -2.36 -2.56 -4.91
N ILE A 59 -1.12 -2.09 -5.04
CA ILE A 59 -0.22 -1.86 -3.90
C ILE A 59 -0.82 -0.80 -2.96
N ALA A 60 -1.37 0.28 -3.52
CA ALA A 60 -2.02 1.32 -2.74
C ALA A 60 -3.24 0.77 -1.97
N ALA A 61 -4.13 0.07 -2.67
CA ALA A 61 -5.32 -0.54 -2.09
C ALA A 61 -4.96 -1.54 -0.99
N ALA A 62 -3.96 -2.41 -1.24
CA ALA A 62 -3.47 -3.37 -0.25
C ALA A 62 -2.93 -2.66 1.00
N GLY A 63 -2.20 -1.56 0.86
CA GLY A 63 -1.70 -0.76 1.99
C GLY A 63 -2.82 -0.18 2.86
N PHE A 64 -3.85 0.40 2.23
CA PHE A 64 -5.01 0.95 2.94
C PHE A 64 -5.86 -0.15 3.60
N ILE A 65 -6.12 -1.25 2.89
CA ILE A 65 -6.90 -2.37 3.42
C ILE A 65 -6.17 -3.03 4.59
N GLN A 66 -4.86 -3.27 4.48
CA GLN A 66 -4.05 -3.81 5.58
C GLN A 66 -4.07 -2.89 6.80
N ALA A 67 -4.01 -1.56 6.61
CA ALA A 67 -4.09 -0.60 7.69
C ALA A 67 -5.50 -0.52 8.32
N ALA A 68 -6.56 -0.62 7.51
CA ALA A 68 -7.95 -0.53 7.97
C ALA A 68 -8.38 -1.78 8.72
N MET A 69 -8.08 -2.96 8.17
CA MET A 69 -8.44 -4.25 8.75
C MET A 69 -7.47 -4.69 9.85
N ASN A 70 -6.40 -3.93 10.08
CA ASN A 70 -5.25 -4.33 10.88
C ASN A 70 -4.83 -5.76 10.49
N PHE A 71 -4.65 -6.01 9.18
CA PHE A 71 -4.29 -7.32 8.63
C PHE A 71 -2.83 -7.31 8.16
N CYS A 72 -2.06 -8.32 8.56
CA CYS A 72 -0.68 -8.52 8.13
C CYS A 72 -0.64 -9.62 7.07
N ALA A 73 -0.57 -9.24 5.79
CA ALA A 73 -0.49 -10.20 4.68
C ALA A 73 0.76 -11.10 4.70
N TYR A 74 1.77 -10.76 5.52
CA TYR A 74 3.04 -11.49 5.63
C TYR A 74 3.09 -12.51 6.78
N PHE A 75 2.09 -12.52 7.68
CA PHE A 75 2.05 -13.44 8.83
C PHE A 75 0.78 -14.30 8.78
N GLY A 76 0.66 -15.07 7.69
CA GLY A 76 -0.24 -16.23 7.62
C GLY A 76 0.37 -17.44 8.32
#